data_AF-A0AAP5YF79-F1
#
_entry.id   AF-A0AAP5YF79-F1
#
_cell.length_a   1.000
_cell.length_b   1.000
_cell.length_c   1.000
_cell.angle_alpha   90.00
_cell.angle_beta   90.00
_cell.angle_gamma   90.00
#
_symmetry.space_group_name_H-M   'P 1'
#
loop_
_entity.id
_entity.type
_entity.pdbx_description
1 polymer ?
#
loop_
_entity_poly.entity_id
_entity_poly.type
_entity_poly.pdbx_seq_one_letter_code
_entity_poly.pdbx_strand_id
1 'polypeptide(L)'
;MMRNLTEQILEFGEVKRGMLGVQGGEVTSELAEALGYESSKGAFISQVVPDSAADKAGLKAGDVVVSVNGKSIDTFSELRAKVATLGAGKKITLGVIRDGKSKSFDVTLGESTNMKAKAETLHEGLKGAELSNTTPSDAIQGVKVSSVAENSPAAQYQLKQGDIIIGVNRQRVKNL
;
A
#
# COMPACT_ATOMS: atom_id res chain seq x y z
N MET A 1 1.85 16.12 -16.12
CA MET A 1 1.47 14.95 -15.30
C MET A 1 0.90 13.76 -16.09
N MET A 2 0.46 13.88 -17.35
CA MET A 2 -0.15 12.75 -18.11
C MET A 2 0.83 11.77 -18.78
N ARG A 3 2.09 12.14 -19.02
CA ARG A 3 3.03 11.33 -19.85
C ARG A 3 3.41 9.97 -19.22
N ASN A 4 3.56 9.92 -17.89
CA ASN A 4 3.99 8.69 -17.22
C ASN A 4 2.90 7.60 -17.20
N LEU A 5 1.63 8.01 -17.18
CA LEU A 5 0.50 7.06 -17.22
C LEU A 5 0.34 6.45 -18.61
N THR A 6 0.52 7.24 -19.66
CA THR A 6 0.45 6.78 -21.05
C THR A 6 1.61 5.85 -21.41
N GLU A 7 2.81 6.11 -20.90
CA GLU A 7 3.98 5.23 -21.07
C GLU A 7 3.76 3.86 -20.40
N GLN A 8 3.18 3.82 -19.19
CA GLN A 8 2.86 2.56 -18.51
C GLN A 8 1.82 1.72 -19.27
N ILE A 9 0.84 2.36 -19.91
CA ILE A 9 -0.15 1.67 -20.75
C ILE A 9 0.49 1.12 -22.03
N LEU A 10 1.44 1.85 -22.62
CA LEU A 10 2.13 1.43 -23.85
C LEU A 10 3.11 0.27 -23.60
N GLU A 11 3.78 0.25 -22.44
CA GLU A 11 4.88 -0.66 -22.14
C GLU A 11 4.44 -1.94 -21.41
N PHE A 12 3.38 -1.86 -20.60
CA PHE A 12 2.90 -3.00 -19.79
C PHE A 12 1.41 -3.32 -19.96
N GLY A 13 0.65 -2.57 -20.76
CA GLY A 13 -0.79 -2.76 -20.96
C GLY A 13 -1.67 -2.42 -19.74
N GLU A 14 -1.07 -2.10 -18.58
CA GLU A 14 -1.76 -1.95 -17.29
C GLU A 14 -1.12 -0.85 -16.41
N VAL A 15 -1.95 -0.13 -15.64
CA VAL A 15 -1.48 0.87 -14.68
C VAL A 15 -1.19 0.20 -13.33
N LYS A 16 0.03 -0.31 -13.17
CA LYS A 16 0.51 -0.88 -11.90
C LYS A 16 0.77 0.22 -10.88
N ARG A 17 -0.22 0.57 -10.07
CA ARG A 17 -0.06 1.59 -9.00
C ARG A 17 0.95 1.11 -7.96
N GLY A 18 1.93 1.95 -7.63
CA GLY A 18 2.87 1.70 -6.55
C GLY A 18 2.21 1.91 -5.18
N MET A 19 2.57 1.08 -4.22
CA MET A 19 2.13 1.18 -2.83
C MET A 19 3.34 1.19 -1.88
N LEU A 20 3.35 2.14 -0.95
CA LEU A 20 4.38 2.29 0.07
C LEU A 20 4.05 1.47 1.33
N GLY A 21 2.76 1.35 1.69
CA GLY A 21 2.31 0.61 2.87
C GLY A 21 2.48 1.38 4.18
N VAL A 22 2.15 2.68 4.15
CA VAL A 22 2.14 3.55 5.34
C VAL A 22 0.75 4.12 5.55
N GLN A 23 0.39 4.28 6.82
CA GLN A 23 -0.74 5.05 7.27
C GLN A 23 -0.23 6.31 7.96
N GLY A 24 -0.99 7.38 7.84
CA GLY A 24 -0.51 8.68 8.24
C GLY A 24 -1.51 9.78 7.94
N GLY A 25 -1.04 11.00 8.19
CA GLY A 25 -1.83 12.20 8.05
C GLY A 25 -0.96 13.39 7.67
N GLU A 26 -1.60 14.55 7.61
CA GLU A 26 -0.89 15.80 7.40
C GLU A 26 -0.17 16.21 8.69
N VAL A 27 0.94 16.94 8.52
CA VAL A 27 1.68 17.50 9.65
C VAL A 27 0.95 18.76 10.10
N THR A 28 0.40 18.74 11.32
CA THR A 28 -0.11 19.97 11.96
C THR A 28 1.03 20.70 12.66
N SER A 29 0.90 22.00 12.90
CA SER A 29 1.94 22.78 13.61
C SER A 29 2.20 22.23 15.02
N GLU A 30 1.16 21.81 15.72
CA GLU A 30 1.25 21.17 17.03
C GLU A 30 2.07 19.86 16.99
N LEU A 31 1.86 19.05 15.94
CA LEU A 31 2.60 17.81 15.75
C LEU A 31 4.05 18.07 15.34
N ALA A 32 4.29 19.08 14.51
CA ALA A 32 5.62 19.49 14.09
C ALA A 32 6.46 19.92 15.31
N GLU A 33 5.90 20.75 16.19
CA GLU A 33 6.53 21.16 17.45
C GLU A 33 6.83 19.97 18.36
N ALA A 34 5.88 19.05 18.52
CA ALA A 34 6.06 17.85 19.34
C ALA A 34 7.17 16.91 18.81
N LEU A 35 7.42 16.91 17.50
CA LEU A 35 8.43 16.08 16.84
C LEU A 35 9.78 16.79 16.67
N GLY A 36 9.90 18.05 17.13
CA GLY A 36 11.10 18.86 16.92
C GLY A 36 11.36 19.17 15.44
N TYR A 37 10.29 19.33 14.67
CA TYR A 37 10.32 19.65 13.25
C TYR A 37 9.83 21.09 13.03
N GLU A 38 10.67 21.94 12.45
CA GLU A 38 10.39 23.39 12.32
C GLU A 38 9.40 23.76 11.20
N SER A 39 8.84 22.79 10.49
CA SER A 39 7.99 23.03 9.33
C SER A 39 6.69 22.25 9.44
N SER A 40 5.57 22.87 9.10
CA SER A 40 4.25 22.20 9.05
C SER A 40 4.02 21.46 7.72
N LYS A 41 5.08 21.24 6.94
CA LYS A 41 4.99 20.65 5.59
C LYS A 41 5.56 19.24 5.57
N GLY A 42 4.81 18.34 4.94
CA GLY A 42 5.22 16.96 4.73
C GLY A 42 4.10 15.97 4.99
N ALA A 43 4.47 14.71 5.06
CA ALA A 43 3.57 13.61 5.30
C ALA A 43 3.99 12.87 6.57
N PHE A 44 3.18 12.96 7.62
CA PHE A 44 3.43 12.26 8.87
C PHE A 44 3.03 10.79 8.75
N ILE A 45 3.91 9.88 9.17
CA ILE A 45 3.65 8.45 9.23
C ILE A 45 3.21 8.09 10.65
N SER A 46 1.92 7.78 10.81
CA SER A 46 1.38 7.31 12.08
C SER A 46 1.65 5.82 12.30
N GLN A 47 1.66 5.03 11.22
CA GLN A 47 1.88 3.60 11.29
C GLN A 47 2.48 3.08 9.98
N VAL A 48 3.36 2.09 10.11
CA VAL A 48 3.88 1.32 8.97
C VAL A 48 3.20 -0.05 8.97
N VAL A 49 2.71 -0.47 7.81
CA VAL A 49 2.09 -1.80 7.66
C VAL A 49 3.20 -2.85 7.67
N PRO A 50 3.12 -3.91 8.51
CA PRO A 50 4.11 -4.99 8.52
C PRO A 50 4.26 -5.63 7.13
N ASP A 51 5.48 -6.08 6.79
CA ASP A 51 5.83 -6.71 5.51
C ASP A 51 5.66 -5.82 4.26
N SER A 52 5.38 -4.53 4.46
CA SER A 52 5.24 -3.56 3.37
C SER A 52 6.57 -3.08 2.80
N ALA A 53 6.50 -2.35 1.68
CA ALA A 53 7.66 -1.68 1.09
C ALA A 53 8.34 -0.72 2.09
N ALA A 54 7.56 0.02 2.86
CA ALA A 54 8.04 0.93 3.88
C ALA A 54 8.73 0.22 5.05
N ASP A 55 8.15 -0.89 5.51
CA ASP A 55 8.70 -1.70 6.59
C ASP A 55 10.07 -2.29 6.20
N LYS A 56 10.14 -2.87 4.99
CA LYS A 56 11.38 -3.41 4.41
C LYS A 56 12.46 -2.34 4.20
N ALA A 57 12.07 -1.09 4.00
CA ALA A 57 12.99 0.04 3.86
C ALA A 57 13.43 0.64 5.22
N GLY A 58 12.86 0.19 6.34
CA GLY A 58 13.20 0.70 7.68
C GLY A 58 12.54 2.03 8.05
N LEU A 59 11.45 2.39 7.37
CA LEU A 59 10.55 3.47 7.83
C LEU A 59 9.89 3.06 9.14
N LYS A 60 9.58 4.05 9.98
CA LYS A 60 8.96 3.84 11.27
C LYS A 60 7.81 4.82 11.50
N ALA A 61 6.91 4.46 12.40
CA ALA A 61 5.95 5.41 12.94
C ALA A 61 6.70 6.57 13.62
N GLY A 62 6.21 7.79 13.44
CA GLY A 62 6.89 9.02 13.91
C GLY A 62 7.75 9.70 12.84
N ASP A 63 7.94 9.07 11.69
CA ASP A 63 8.67 9.66 10.57
C ASP A 63 7.85 10.73 9.84
N VAL A 64 8.50 11.83 9.47
CA VAL A 64 7.92 12.86 8.60
C VAL A 64 8.59 12.83 7.24
N VAL A 65 7.86 12.43 6.21
CA VAL A 65 8.37 12.45 4.83
C VAL A 65 8.29 13.87 4.28
N VAL A 66 9.43 14.37 3.80
CA VAL A 66 9.58 15.75 3.28
C VAL A 66 9.91 15.78 1.79
N SER A 67 10.44 14.69 1.23
CA SER A 67 10.72 14.62 -0.21
C SER A 67 10.63 13.20 -0.78
N VAL A 68 10.36 13.14 -2.08
CA VAL A 68 10.30 11.90 -2.87
C VAL A 68 11.12 12.08 -4.14
N ASN A 69 12.16 11.26 -4.34
CA ASN A 69 13.14 11.38 -5.44
C ASN A 69 13.71 12.80 -5.57
N GLY A 70 14.07 13.40 -4.44
CA GLY A 70 14.59 14.78 -4.39
C GLY A 70 13.55 15.88 -4.62
N LYS A 71 12.28 15.54 -4.86
CA LYS A 71 11.19 16.52 -4.99
C LYS A 71 10.46 16.68 -3.67
N SER A 72 10.46 17.89 -3.11
CA SER A 72 9.74 18.21 -1.88
C SER A 72 8.25 17.86 -1.98
N ILE A 73 7.68 17.47 -0.85
CA ILE A 73 6.24 17.26 -0.68
C ILE A 73 5.75 18.12 0.47
N ASP A 74 4.58 18.72 0.28
CA ASP A 74 3.99 19.60 1.29
C ASP A 74 2.89 18.89 2.08
N THR A 75 2.25 17.87 1.50
CA THR A 75 1.11 17.18 2.12
C THR A 75 1.18 15.65 2.00
N PHE A 76 0.44 14.95 2.86
CA PHE A 76 0.26 13.50 2.79
C PHE A 76 -0.43 13.06 1.50
N SER A 77 -1.36 13.87 1.00
CA SER A 77 -2.06 13.62 -0.27
C SER A 77 -1.11 13.65 -1.47
N GLU A 78 -0.13 14.56 -1.48
CA GLU A 78 0.92 14.59 -2.50
C GLU A 78 1.81 13.36 -2.47
N LEU A 79 2.25 12.92 -1.29
CA LEU A 79 3.02 11.68 -1.15
C LEU A 79 2.28 10.52 -1.80
N ARG A 80 1.01 10.34 -1.43
CA ARG A 80 0.14 9.28 -1.95
C ARG A 80 0.01 9.34 -3.47
N ALA A 81 -0.24 10.52 -4.03
CA ALA A 81 -0.38 10.72 -5.46
C ALA A 81 0.93 10.43 -6.23
N LYS A 82 2.07 10.93 -5.73
CA LYS A 82 3.39 10.67 -6.33
C LYS A 82 3.71 9.17 -6.31
N VAL A 83 3.54 8.51 -5.18
CA VAL A 83 3.77 7.06 -5.03
C VAL A 83 2.88 6.26 -5.97
N ALA A 84 1.59 6.59 -6.07
CA ALA A 84 0.67 5.91 -6.96
C ALA A 84 1.04 6.05 -8.45
N THR A 85 1.68 7.17 -8.83
CA THR A 85 2.03 7.49 -10.22
C THR A 85 3.37 6.91 -10.66
N LEU A 86 4.31 6.72 -9.73
CA LEU A 86 5.67 6.21 -10.03
C LEU A 86 5.67 4.77 -10.55
N GLY A 87 4.61 4.02 -10.27
CA GLY A 87 4.46 2.63 -10.67
C GLY A 87 5.06 1.66 -9.64
N ALA A 88 4.48 0.48 -9.53
CA ALA A 88 4.99 -0.57 -8.66
C ALA A 88 6.33 -1.14 -9.15
N GLY A 89 7.14 -1.67 -8.23
CA GLY A 89 8.46 -2.23 -8.54
C GLY A 89 9.56 -1.21 -8.76
N LYS A 90 9.24 0.09 -8.84
CA LYS A 90 10.27 1.14 -8.94
C LYS A 90 10.92 1.42 -7.59
N LYS A 91 12.24 1.58 -7.62
CA LYS A 91 13.03 2.09 -6.49
C LYS A 91 12.89 3.62 -6.43
N ILE A 92 12.54 4.12 -5.26
CA ILE A 92 12.39 5.54 -4.97
C ILE A 92 13.21 5.91 -3.73
N THR A 93 13.71 7.13 -3.67
CA THR A 93 14.43 7.65 -2.50
C THR A 93 13.52 8.62 -1.77
N LEU A 94 13.23 8.34 -0.50
CA LEU A 94 12.43 9.20 0.37
C LEU A 94 13.36 10.00 1.29
N GLY A 95 13.16 11.32 1.33
CA GLY A 95 13.72 12.18 2.37
C GLY A 95 12.77 12.22 3.55
N VAL A 96 13.27 11.86 4.72
CA VAL A 96 12.50 11.68 5.95
C VAL A 96 13.18 12.42 7.08
N ILE A 97 12.40 13.02 7.96
CA ILE A 97 12.88 13.60 9.20
C ILE A 97 12.46 12.68 10.34
N ARG A 98 13.45 12.26 11.14
CA ARG A 98 13.29 11.44 12.33
C ARG A 98 14.07 12.08 13.47
N ASP A 99 13.40 12.42 14.55
CA ASP A 99 14.00 13.11 15.71
C ASP A 99 14.73 14.41 15.31
N GLY A 100 14.10 15.21 14.44
CA GLY A 100 14.67 16.46 13.91
C GLY A 100 15.85 16.28 12.93
N LYS A 101 16.25 15.04 12.60
CA LYS A 101 17.37 14.77 11.67
C LYS A 101 16.87 14.27 10.33
N SER A 102 17.36 14.89 9.25
CA SER A 102 17.14 14.43 7.89
C SER A 102 17.87 13.12 7.62
N LYS A 103 17.12 12.13 7.12
CA LYS A 103 17.57 10.81 6.69
C LYS A 103 17.01 10.52 5.31
N SER A 104 17.70 9.68 4.55
CA SER A 104 17.22 9.22 3.26
C SER A 104 17.05 7.71 3.29
N PHE A 105 15.90 7.24 2.80
CA PHE A 105 15.56 5.83 2.71
C PHE A 105 15.25 5.46 1.28
N ASP A 106 15.94 4.44 0.79
CA ASP A 106 15.64 3.83 -0.49
C ASP A 106 14.53 2.79 -0.32
N VAL A 107 13.41 2.99 -1.00
CA VAL A 107 12.24 2.11 -0.93
C VAL A 107 11.94 1.56 -2.32
N THR A 108 11.75 0.27 -2.43
CA THR A 108 11.15 -0.34 -3.63
C THR A 108 9.65 -0.42 -3.44
N LEU A 109 8.89 0.30 -4.27
CA LEU A 109 7.43 0.32 -4.17
C LEU A 109 6.83 -1.07 -4.42
N GLY A 110 5.93 -1.48 -3.53
CA GLY A 110 5.15 -2.71 -3.71
C GLY A 110 4.04 -2.53 -4.73
N GLU A 111 3.53 -3.63 -5.26
CA GLU A 111 2.28 -3.61 -6.04
C GLU A 111 1.09 -3.38 -5.09
N SER A 112 0.17 -2.48 -5.46
CA SER A 112 -1.07 -2.15 -4.70
C SER A 112 -2.02 -3.33 -4.46
N THR A 113 -1.64 -4.50 -4.95
CA THR A 113 -2.40 -5.74 -5.08
C THR A 113 -2.26 -6.59 -3.81
N ASN A 114 -1.31 -6.25 -2.93
CA ASN A 114 -1.01 -6.95 -1.68
C ASN A 114 -1.66 -6.30 -0.44
N MET A 115 -2.93 -5.89 -0.50
CA MET A 115 -3.75 -5.98 0.72
C MET A 115 -4.10 -7.45 0.93
N LYS A 116 -3.13 -8.24 1.38
CA LYS A 116 -3.37 -9.59 1.87
C LYS A 116 -4.03 -9.45 3.24
N ALA A 117 -5.34 -9.56 3.28
CA ALA A 117 -6.04 -9.74 4.53
C ALA A 117 -6.06 -11.23 4.87
N LYS A 118 -5.68 -11.57 6.10
CA LYS A 118 -5.93 -12.90 6.64
C LYS A 118 -7.44 -13.06 6.74
N ALA A 119 -8.03 -13.97 5.97
CA ALA A 119 -9.49 -14.11 5.90
C ALA A 119 -10.12 -14.56 7.22
N GLU A 120 -9.29 -15.04 8.14
CA GLU A 120 -9.66 -15.37 9.52
C GLU A 120 -10.26 -14.17 10.28
N THR A 121 -9.89 -12.93 9.93
CA THR A 121 -10.46 -11.73 10.56
C THR A 121 -11.85 -11.36 10.04
N LEU A 122 -12.27 -11.94 8.91
CA LEU A 122 -13.57 -11.67 8.29
C LEU A 122 -14.63 -12.66 8.74
N HIS A 123 -14.27 -13.94 8.79
CA HIS A 123 -15.16 -15.00 9.26
C HIS A 123 -14.35 -16.23 9.67
N GLU A 124 -14.76 -16.88 10.74
CA GLU A 124 -14.14 -18.13 11.22
C GLU A 124 -14.15 -19.26 10.18
N GLY A 125 -15.12 -19.26 9.24
CA GLY A 125 -15.20 -20.22 8.14
C GLY A 125 -14.17 -19.98 7.03
N LEU A 126 -13.56 -18.80 6.96
CA LEU A 126 -12.50 -18.47 6.00
C LEU A 126 -11.11 -18.62 6.62
N LYS A 127 -11.02 -19.20 7.81
CA LYS A 127 -9.75 -19.45 8.47
C LYS A 127 -8.81 -20.24 7.56
N GLY A 128 -7.53 -19.85 7.53
CA GLY A 128 -6.51 -20.43 6.66
C GLY A 128 -6.54 -20.00 5.18
N ALA A 129 -7.41 -19.09 4.76
CA ALA A 129 -7.28 -18.42 3.46
C ALA A 129 -6.59 -17.05 3.58
N GLU A 130 -5.70 -16.75 2.65
CA GLU A 130 -5.25 -15.38 2.38
C GLU A 130 -6.07 -14.80 1.23
N LEU A 131 -6.69 -13.65 1.46
CA LEU A 131 -7.45 -12.93 0.46
C LEU A 131 -6.72 -11.65 0.07
N SER A 132 -6.77 -11.32 -1.21
CA SER A 132 -6.16 -10.14 -1.82
C SER A 132 -7.15 -9.49 -2.78
N ASN A 133 -7.08 -8.18 -2.98
CA ASN A 133 -7.92 -7.53 -3.98
C ASN A 133 -7.50 -7.90 -5.40
N THR A 134 -8.47 -8.20 -6.27
CA THR A 134 -8.19 -8.35 -7.71
C THR A 134 -7.69 -7.04 -8.29
N THR A 135 -6.82 -7.14 -9.27
CA THR A 135 -6.25 -5.99 -9.96
C THR A 135 -7.10 -5.67 -11.19
N PRO A 136 -6.94 -4.47 -11.79
CA PRO A 136 -7.59 -4.16 -13.08
C PRO A 136 -7.17 -5.09 -14.23
N SER A 137 -6.11 -5.88 -14.02
CA SER A 137 -5.58 -6.95 -14.88
C SER A 137 -6.44 -8.20 -14.88
N ASP A 138 -7.10 -8.49 -13.76
CA ASP A 138 -7.97 -9.65 -13.64
C ASP A 138 -9.27 -9.38 -14.43
N ALA A 139 -9.73 -10.38 -15.19
CA ALA A 139 -10.92 -10.27 -16.05
C ALA A 139 -12.20 -9.86 -15.28
N ILE A 140 -12.22 -10.08 -13.97
CA ILE A 140 -13.35 -9.78 -13.10
C ILE A 140 -12.87 -9.13 -11.81
N GLN A 141 -13.50 -8.02 -11.43
CA GLN A 141 -13.26 -7.34 -10.16
C GLN A 141 -13.94 -8.06 -8.99
N GLY A 142 -13.17 -8.36 -7.94
CA GLY A 142 -13.59 -9.04 -6.73
C GLY A 142 -12.43 -9.25 -5.73
N VAL A 143 -12.54 -10.27 -4.91
CA VAL A 143 -11.53 -10.65 -3.92
C VAL A 143 -10.87 -11.96 -4.34
N LYS A 144 -9.58 -11.91 -4.66
CA LYS A 144 -8.77 -13.04 -5.10
C LYS A 144 -8.21 -13.84 -3.93
N VAL A 145 -8.27 -15.16 -4.00
CA VAL A 145 -7.67 -16.06 -3.02
C VAL A 145 -6.18 -16.24 -3.34
N SER A 146 -5.33 -15.63 -2.51
CA SER A 146 -3.87 -15.66 -2.65
C SER A 146 -3.27 -17.01 -2.28
N SER A 147 -3.77 -17.64 -1.22
CA SER A 147 -3.34 -18.96 -0.75
C SER A 147 -4.41 -19.57 0.17
N VAL A 148 -4.42 -20.90 0.28
CA VAL A 148 -5.28 -21.64 1.20
C VAL A 148 -4.46 -22.74 1.86
N ALA A 149 -4.50 -22.82 3.19
CA ALA A 149 -3.81 -23.88 3.93
C ALA A 149 -4.55 -25.23 3.78
N GLU A 150 -3.79 -26.29 3.48
CA GLU A 150 -4.29 -27.67 3.48
C GLU A 150 -4.77 -28.04 4.90
N ASN A 151 -6.03 -28.47 5.03
CA ASN A 151 -6.77 -28.70 6.30
C ASN A 151 -7.36 -27.47 7.00
N SER A 152 -7.50 -26.35 6.31
CA SER A 152 -8.21 -25.19 6.85
C SER A 152 -9.73 -25.23 6.58
N PRO A 153 -10.57 -24.53 7.38
CA PRO A 153 -11.98 -24.34 7.08
C PRO A 153 -12.22 -23.79 5.66
N ALA A 154 -11.38 -22.86 5.19
CA ALA A 154 -11.44 -22.37 3.82
C ALA A 154 -11.25 -23.49 2.78
N ALA A 155 -10.33 -24.44 3.01
CA ALA A 155 -10.15 -25.60 2.15
C ALA A 155 -11.35 -26.57 2.19
N GLN A 156 -12.05 -26.68 3.32
CA GLN A 156 -13.28 -27.48 3.44
C GLN A 156 -14.42 -26.88 2.61
N TYR A 157 -14.49 -25.56 2.51
CA TYR A 157 -15.37 -24.86 1.56
C TYR A 157 -14.89 -24.93 0.11
N GLN A 158 -13.85 -25.73 -0.18
CA GLN A 158 -13.27 -25.93 -1.50
C GLN A 158 -12.75 -24.64 -2.15
N LEU A 159 -12.42 -23.62 -1.35
CA LEU A 159 -11.67 -22.48 -1.83
C LEU A 159 -10.28 -22.95 -2.24
N LYS A 160 -9.87 -22.54 -3.44
CA LYS A 160 -8.55 -22.82 -3.99
C LYS A 160 -7.79 -21.54 -4.23
N GLN A 161 -6.47 -21.66 -4.25
CA GLN A 161 -5.60 -20.59 -4.70
C GLN A 161 -5.97 -20.21 -6.14
N GLY A 162 -6.16 -18.91 -6.38
CA GLY A 162 -6.54 -18.37 -7.69
C GLY A 162 -8.03 -18.11 -7.86
N ASP A 163 -8.89 -18.56 -6.95
CA ASP A 163 -10.32 -18.26 -7.00
C ASP A 163 -10.58 -16.76 -6.85
N ILE A 164 -11.61 -16.25 -7.53
CA ILE A 164 -12.04 -14.85 -7.44
C ILE A 164 -13.47 -14.80 -6.89
N ILE A 165 -13.61 -14.28 -5.67
CA ILE A 165 -14.88 -14.06 -4.99
C ILE A 165 -15.48 -12.77 -5.52
N ILE A 166 -16.52 -12.90 -6.33
CA ILE A 166 -17.26 -11.78 -6.94
C ILE A 166 -18.50 -11.37 -6.13
N GLY A 167 -18.89 -12.16 -5.14
CA GLY A 167 -20.04 -11.89 -4.30
C GLY A 167 -20.22 -12.88 -3.16
N VAL A 168 -20.86 -12.42 -2.08
CA VAL A 168 -21.18 -13.17 -0.87
C VAL A 168 -22.63 -12.90 -0.50
N ASN A 169 -23.41 -13.93 -0.16
CA ASN A 169 -24.83 -13.78 0.20
C ASN A 169 -25.67 -12.99 -0.82
N ARG A 170 -25.43 -13.22 -2.12
CA ARG A 170 -26.05 -12.51 -3.26
C ARG A 170 -25.70 -11.01 -3.36
N GLN A 171 -24.80 -10.51 -2.52
CA GLN A 171 -24.25 -9.16 -2.64
C GLN A 171 -22.93 -9.20 -3.41
N ARG A 172 -22.81 -8.34 -4.42
CA ARG A 172 -21.60 -8.24 -5.24
C ARG A 172 -20.49 -7.57 -4.45
N VAL A 173 -19.32 -8.20 -4.41
CA VAL A 173 -18.13 -7.71 -3.70
C VAL A 173 -17.08 -7.33 -4.74
N LYS A 174 -16.53 -6.12 -4.64
CA LYS A 174 -15.54 -5.59 -5.59
C LYS A 174 -14.14 -5.52 -5.00
N ASN A 175 -14.04 -5.56 -3.67
CA ASN A 175 -12.83 -5.45 -2.88
C ASN A 175 -13.11 -5.98 -1.46
N LEU A 176 -12.02 -6.24 -0.74
CA LEU A 176 -11.94 -6.60 0.67
C LEU A 176 -12.44 -5.48 1.57
#